data_AF-A0A820NII0-F1
#
_entry.id   AF-A0A820NII0-F1
#
_cell.length_a   1.000
_cell.length_b   1.000
_cell.length_c   1.000
_cell.angle_alpha   90.00
_cell.angle_beta   90.00
_cell.angle_gamma   90.00
#
_symmetry.space_group_name_H-M   'P 1'
#
loop_
_entity.id
_entity.type
_entity.pdbx_description
1 polymer ?
#
loop_
_entity_poly.entity_id
_entity_poly.type
_entity_poly.pdbx_seq_one_letter_code
_entity_poly.pdbx_strand_id
1 'polypeptide(L)'
;MLLRTIRYCSTFQDYLNEREKLRVALLLNKYTNKFIDEQFKNLLQKLNIQPLTCNNYANYRQEVIGSPIKEIVPVDYGKTIFVHFTYCSSMRTFPKKFHTLWNKYFGKSPINDVLPILGTRNVKNLQRQLTYII
;
A
#
# COMPACT_ATOMS: atom_id res chain seq x y z
N MET A 1 -2.14 -0.53 -5.33
CA MET A 1 -2.60 -1.57 -4.39
C MET A 1 -4.08 -1.94 -4.64
N LEU A 2 -5.02 -0.99 -4.79
CA LEU A 2 -6.42 -1.28 -5.20
C LEU A 2 -6.56 -1.94 -6.59
N LEU A 3 -5.81 -1.46 -7.59
CA LEU A 3 -5.72 -2.11 -8.92
C LEU A 3 -5.27 -3.57 -8.82
N ARG A 4 -4.35 -3.84 -7.89
CA ARG A 4 -3.82 -5.18 -7.62
C ARG A 4 -4.95 -6.07 -7.10
N THR A 5 -5.76 -5.55 -6.19
CA THR A 5 -6.96 -6.23 -5.67
C THR A 5 -7.96 -6.58 -6.78
N ILE A 6 -8.24 -5.67 -7.72
CA ILE A 6 -9.13 -5.95 -8.86
C ILE A 6 -8.57 -7.08 -9.74
N ARG A 7 -7.25 -7.15 -9.95
CA ARG A 7 -6.61 -8.22 -10.74
C ARG A 7 -6.68 -9.60 -10.06
N TYR A 8 -6.33 -9.67 -8.79
CA TYR A 8 -6.13 -10.96 -8.11
C TYR A 8 -7.39 -11.54 -7.49
N CYS A 9 -8.34 -10.71 -7.05
CA CYS A 9 -9.60 -11.22 -6.51
C CYS A 9 -10.43 -11.80 -7.66
N SER A 10 -10.83 -13.05 -7.53
CA SER A 10 -11.68 -13.76 -8.50
C SER A 10 -13.15 -13.45 -8.29
N THR A 11 -13.57 -13.18 -7.05
CA THR A 11 -14.94 -12.83 -6.69
C THR A 11 -15.06 -11.38 -6.24
N PHE A 12 -16.27 -10.82 -6.41
CA PHE A 12 -16.58 -9.48 -5.91
C PHE A 12 -16.48 -9.41 -4.38
N GLN A 13 -16.83 -10.48 -3.67
CA GLN A 13 -16.73 -10.54 -2.21
C GLN A 13 -15.27 -10.48 -1.73
N ASP A 14 -14.37 -11.19 -2.40
CA ASP A 14 -12.93 -11.13 -2.08
C ASP A 14 -12.36 -9.74 -2.34
N TYR A 15 -12.81 -9.09 -3.41
CA TYR A 15 -12.46 -7.71 -3.71
C TYR A 15 -12.90 -6.75 -2.60
N LEU A 16 -14.14 -6.87 -2.11
CA LEU A 16 -14.64 -6.05 -1.01
C LEU A 16 -13.82 -6.26 0.27
N ASN A 17 -13.52 -7.51 0.61
CA ASN A 17 -12.73 -7.86 1.79
C ASN A 17 -11.32 -7.23 1.73
N GLU A 18 -10.65 -7.31 0.57
CA GLU A 18 -9.33 -6.72 0.39
C GLU A 18 -9.35 -5.19 0.28
N ARG A 19 -10.40 -4.61 -0.32
CA ARG A 19 -10.62 -3.16 -0.34
C ARG A 19 -10.76 -2.62 1.07
N GLU A 20 -11.50 -3.30 1.94
CA GLU A 20 -11.66 -2.90 3.34
C GLU A 20 -10.34 -3.01 4.12
N LYS A 21 -9.56 -4.08 3.93
CA LYS A 21 -8.21 -4.17 4.51
C LYS A 21 -7.32 -2.99 4.11
N LEU A 22 -7.40 -2.57 2.84
CA LEU A 22 -6.65 -1.45 2.31
C LEU A 22 -7.15 -0.10 2.87
N ARG A 23 -8.48 0.06 3.00
CA ARG A 23 -9.09 1.23 3.65
C ARG A 23 -8.62 1.38 5.09
N VAL A 24 -8.65 0.28 5.85
CA VAL A 24 -8.13 0.22 7.23
C VAL A 24 -6.64 0.60 7.25
N ALA A 25 -5.82 0.06 6.36
CA ALA A 25 -4.40 0.42 6.27
C ALA A 25 -4.17 1.92 6.04
N LEU A 26 -4.99 2.59 5.23
CA LEU A 26 -4.90 4.02 4.99
C LEU A 26 -5.39 4.85 6.17
N LEU A 27 -6.49 4.46 6.82
CA LEU A 27 -6.97 5.13 8.04
C LEU A 27 -5.91 5.15 9.14
N LEU A 28 -5.15 4.06 9.29
CA LEU A 28 -4.06 3.96 10.26
C LEU A 28 -2.90 4.91 9.98
N ASN A 29 -2.72 5.32 8.72
CA ASN A 29 -1.75 6.33 8.32
C ASN A 29 -2.31 7.77 8.47
N LYS A 30 -3.43 7.93 9.19
CA LYS A 30 -4.13 9.20 9.43
C LYS A 30 -4.68 9.87 8.16
N TYR A 31 -4.87 9.10 7.09
CA TYR A 31 -5.62 9.62 5.94
C TYR A 31 -7.10 9.76 6.32
N THR A 32 -7.74 10.86 5.91
CA THR A 32 -9.17 11.08 6.17
C THR A 32 -10.02 10.15 5.32
N ASN A 33 -11.21 9.78 5.81
CA ASN A 33 -12.16 8.96 5.04
C ASN A 33 -12.44 9.57 3.66
N LYS A 34 -12.68 10.89 3.61
CA LYS A 34 -12.91 11.63 2.37
C LYS A 34 -11.75 11.47 1.37
N PHE A 35 -10.51 11.62 1.84
CA PHE A 35 -9.33 11.43 1.00
C PHE A 35 -9.23 10.00 0.46
N ILE A 36 -9.50 8.99 1.29
CA ILE A 36 -9.44 7.58 0.87
C ILE A 36 -10.49 7.29 -0.20
N ASP A 37 -11.72 7.73 0.01
CA ASP A 37 -12.82 7.55 -0.95
C ASP A 37 -12.54 8.29 -2.26
N GLU A 38 -11.99 9.51 -2.20
CA GLU A 38 -11.52 10.25 -3.38
C GLU A 38 -10.41 9.50 -4.11
N GLN A 39 -9.41 8.95 -3.41
CA GLN A 39 -8.34 8.17 -4.05
C GLN A 39 -8.88 6.90 -4.72
N PHE A 40 -9.83 6.21 -4.10
CA PHE A 40 -10.46 5.03 -4.70
C PHE A 40 -11.28 5.41 -5.94
N LYS A 41 -12.07 6.48 -5.84
CA LYS A 41 -12.85 7.00 -6.97
C LYS A 41 -11.95 7.46 -8.11
N ASN A 42 -10.88 8.20 -7.81
CA ASN A 42 -9.91 8.65 -8.80
C ASN A 42 -9.23 7.47 -9.51
N LEU A 43 -8.95 6.38 -8.81
CA LEU A 43 -8.39 5.18 -9.41
C LEU A 43 -9.37 4.50 -10.37
N LEU A 44 -10.65 4.39 -9.98
CA LEU A 44 -11.69 3.83 -10.85
C LEU A 44 -11.93 4.72 -12.08
N GLN A 45 -11.98 6.05 -11.90
CA GLN A 45 -12.09 7.02 -13.00
C GLN A 45 -10.90 6.96 -13.96
N LYS A 46 -9.66 6.83 -13.45
CA LYS A 46 -8.46 6.68 -14.29
C LYS A 46 -8.48 5.40 -15.15
N LEU A 47 -9.24 4.39 -14.72
CA LEU A 47 -9.42 3.15 -15.45
C LEU A 47 -10.70 3.15 -16.29
N ASN A 48 -11.46 4.26 -16.32
CA ASN A 48 -12.79 4.37 -16.92
C ASN A 48 -13.79 3.32 -16.39
N ILE A 49 -13.63 2.88 -15.13
CA ILE A 49 -14.47 1.86 -14.50
C ILE A 49 -15.62 2.55 -13.75
N GLN A 50 -16.87 2.17 -14.06
CA GLN A 50 -18.03 2.55 -13.27
C GLN A 50 -18.01 1.89 -11.87
N PRO A 51 -18.81 2.36 -10.88
CA PRO A 51 -18.84 1.74 -9.56
C PRO A 51 -18.99 0.21 -9.65
N LEU A 52 -18.04 -0.51 -9.05
CA LEU A 52 -18.00 -1.97 -9.11
C LEU A 52 -19.18 -2.56 -8.32
N THR A 53 -19.95 -3.41 -8.99
CA THR A 53 -21.07 -4.19 -8.46
C THR A 53 -20.82 -5.66 -8.74
N CYS A 54 -21.57 -6.55 -8.09
CA CYS A 54 -21.51 -7.98 -8.34
C CYS A 54 -21.68 -8.35 -9.83
N ASN A 55 -22.50 -7.59 -10.56
CA ASN A 55 -22.85 -7.87 -11.95
C ASN A 55 -21.79 -7.41 -12.96
N ASN A 56 -21.04 -6.33 -12.65
CA ASN A 56 -20.08 -5.74 -13.59
C ASN A 56 -18.61 -6.08 -13.26
N TYR A 57 -18.35 -6.64 -12.08
CA TYR A 57 -16.99 -6.89 -11.58
C TYR A 57 -16.18 -7.81 -12.50
N ALA A 58 -16.79 -8.88 -13.01
CA ALA A 58 -16.10 -9.84 -13.87
C ALA A 58 -15.60 -9.21 -15.18
N ASN A 59 -16.40 -8.33 -15.79
CA ASN A 59 -16.07 -7.66 -17.04
C ASN A 59 -14.91 -6.67 -16.84
N TYR A 60 -15.00 -5.81 -15.83
CA TYR A 60 -13.92 -4.86 -15.50
C TYR A 60 -12.65 -5.56 -15.04
N ARG A 61 -12.75 -6.71 -14.36
CA ARG A 61 -11.58 -7.51 -14.01
C ARG A 61 -10.84 -8.00 -15.25
N GLN A 62 -11.57 -8.49 -16.26
CA GLN A 62 -10.96 -8.94 -17.51
C GLN A 62 -10.27 -7.79 -18.26
N GLU A 63 -10.90 -6.62 -18.32
CA GLU A 63 -10.29 -5.41 -18.89
C GLU A 63 -9.00 -5.03 -18.17
N VAL A 64 -9.01 -5.06 -16.83
CA VAL A 64 -7.85 -4.73 -16.00
C VAL A 64 -6.73 -5.77 -16.10
N ILE A 65 -7.06 -7.05 -16.33
CA ILE A 65 -6.07 -8.12 -16.59
C ILE A 65 -5.47 -7.97 -17.99
N GLY A 66 -6.30 -7.73 -19.01
CA GLY A 66 -5.88 -7.52 -20.40
C GLY A 66 -5.16 -6.20 -20.65
N SER A 67 -5.27 -5.25 -19.72
CA SER A 67 -4.53 -3.99 -19.78
C SER A 67 -3.01 -4.25 -19.73
N PRO A 68 -2.21 -3.67 -20.66
CA PRO A 68 -0.77 -3.85 -20.66
C PRO A 68 -0.21 -3.43 -19.29
N ILE A 69 0.59 -4.31 -18.70
CA ILE A 69 1.26 -4.05 -17.44
C ILE A 69 2.11 -2.79 -17.66
N LYS A 70 1.74 -1.67 -17.02
CA LYS A 70 2.65 -0.52 -16.96
C LYS A 70 3.98 -1.05 -16.45
N GLU A 71 5.02 -0.90 -17.26
CA GLU A 71 6.36 -1.36 -16.92
C GLU A 71 6.67 -0.93 -15.49
N ILE A 72 7.09 -1.91 -14.69
CA ILE A 72 7.63 -1.63 -13.36
C ILE A 72 8.79 -0.68 -13.63
N VAL A 73 8.67 0.57 -13.20
CA VAL A 73 9.77 1.52 -13.33
C VAL A 73 10.96 0.85 -12.65
N PRO A 74 12.04 0.55 -13.39
CA PRO A 74 13.17 -0.17 -12.82
C PRO A 74 13.71 0.66 -11.66
N VAL A 75 13.83 0.02 -10.49
CA VAL A 75 14.42 0.68 -9.33
C VAL A 75 15.91 0.80 -9.60
N ASP A 76 16.44 2.02 -9.55
CA ASP A 76 17.88 2.25 -9.56
C ASP A 76 18.46 1.83 -8.21
N TYR A 77 18.97 0.59 -8.15
CA TYR A 77 19.63 0.04 -6.96
C TYR A 77 20.98 0.70 -6.66
N GLY A 78 21.53 1.51 -7.58
CA GLY A 78 22.68 2.36 -7.31
C GLY A 78 22.31 3.59 -6.47
N LYS A 79 21.03 3.99 -6.46
CA LYS A 79 20.52 5.17 -5.74
C LYS A 79 19.46 4.86 -4.69
N THR A 80 19.04 3.61 -4.56
CA THR A 80 17.92 3.22 -3.69
C THR A 80 18.22 1.98 -2.88
N ILE A 81 17.93 2.01 -1.58
CA ILE A 81 18.01 0.85 -0.70
C ILE A 81 16.66 0.57 -0.03
N PHE A 82 16.20 -0.68 -0.07
CA PHE A 82 14.96 -1.10 0.61
C PHE A 82 15.26 -1.62 2.01
N VAL A 83 14.81 -0.88 3.02
CA VAL A 83 14.93 -1.27 4.42
C VAL A 83 13.62 -1.89 4.88
N HIS A 84 13.66 -3.17 5.23
CA HIS A 84 12.50 -3.88 5.71
C HIS A 84 12.57 -4.09 7.21
N PHE A 85 11.49 -3.78 7.93
CA PHE A 85 11.39 -4.08 9.36
C PHE A 85 10.16 -4.92 9.69
N THR A 86 10.25 -5.68 10.77
CA THR A 86 9.12 -6.42 11.33
C THR A 86 8.44 -5.53 12.35
N TYR A 87 7.13 -5.31 12.18
CA TYR A 87 6.38 -4.51 13.14
C TYR A 87 6.27 -5.24 14.49
N CYS A 88 6.69 -4.55 15.56
CA CYS A 88 6.41 -4.90 16.94
C CYS A 88 5.85 -3.68 17.68
N SER A 89 5.09 -3.91 18.76
CA SER A 89 4.40 -2.85 19.52
C SER A 89 5.37 -1.77 20.03
N SER A 90 6.55 -2.17 20.50
CA SER A 90 7.61 -1.26 20.96
C SER A 90 8.18 -0.37 19.85
N MET A 91 8.09 -0.78 18.58
CA MET A 91 8.57 -0.03 17.42
C MET A 91 7.47 0.76 16.69
N ARG A 92 6.30 0.97 17.30
CA ARG A 92 5.20 1.74 16.67
C ARG A 92 5.61 3.14 16.18
N THR A 93 6.58 3.77 16.83
CA THR A 93 7.09 5.10 16.46
C THR A 93 8.27 5.07 15.50
N PHE A 94 8.84 3.89 15.23
CA PHE A 94 10.03 3.73 14.40
C PHE A 94 9.84 4.27 12.97
N PRO A 95 8.75 3.99 12.24
CA PRO A 95 8.58 4.53 10.88
C PRO A 95 8.66 6.04 10.81
N LYS A 96 8.13 6.73 11.84
CA LYS A 96 8.15 8.20 11.92
C LYS A 96 9.55 8.75 12.21
N LYS A 97 10.38 7.98 12.91
CA LYS A 97 11.73 8.38 13.30
C LYS A 97 12.80 7.86 12.33
N PHE A 98 12.43 7.01 11.37
CA PHE A 98 13.38 6.29 10.53
C PHE A 98 14.34 7.23 9.79
N HIS A 99 13.82 8.21 9.04
CA HIS A 99 14.68 9.14 8.30
C HIS A 99 15.51 10.05 9.22
N THR A 100 14.99 10.39 10.40
CA THR A 100 15.76 11.12 11.42
C THR A 100 16.94 10.28 11.93
N LEU A 101 16.70 9.00 12.22
CA LEU A 101 17.74 8.06 12.65
C LEU A 101 18.73 7.79 11.52
N TRP A 102 18.24 7.60 10.30
CA TRP A 102 19.07 7.41 9.11
C TRP A 102 20.04 8.58 8.93
N ASN A 103 19.54 9.81 8.93
CA ASN A 103 20.39 11.00 8.81
C ASN A 103 21.35 11.14 10.01
N LYS A 104 20.89 10.81 11.24
CA LYS A 104 21.75 10.88 12.43
C LYS A 104 22.97 9.96 12.33
N TYR A 105 22.80 8.73 11.86
CA TYR A 105 23.86 7.72 11.84
C TYR A 105 24.62 7.66 10.51
N PHE A 106 23.93 7.93 9.41
CA PHE A 106 24.45 7.76 8.06
C PHE A 106 24.56 9.07 7.28
N GLY A 107 24.10 10.21 7.81
CA GLY A 107 24.09 11.49 7.08
C GLY A 107 25.46 12.00 6.63
N LYS A 108 26.55 11.54 7.26
CA LYS A 108 27.94 11.85 6.88
C LYS A 108 28.65 10.68 6.17
N SER A 109 27.94 9.59 5.93
CA SER A 109 28.47 8.38 5.29
C SER A 109 28.20 8.44 3.78
N PRO A 110 29.02 7.78 2.95
CA PRO A 110 28.75 7.61 1.52
C PRO A 110 27.39 6.96 1.22
N ILE A 111 26.81 6.23 2.18
CA ILE A 111 25.47 5.63 2.03
C ILE A 111 24.35 6.68 2.08
N ASN A 112 24.63 7.93 2.46
CA ASN A 112 23.63 9.01 2.45
C ASN A 112 23.20 9.41 1.04
N ASP A 113 24.04 9.13 0.04
CA ASP A 113 23.71 9.36 -1.38
C ASP A 113 22.68 8.35 -1.91
N VAL A 114 22.36 7.32 -1.11
CA VAL A 114 21.36 6.29 -1.41
C VAL A 114 20.07 6.60 -0.65
N LEU A 115 18.95 6.68 -1.38
CA LEU A 115 17.63 6.91 -0.82
C LEU A 115 17.12 5.65 -0.10
N PRO A 116 16.89 5.69 1.23
CA PRO A 116 16.33 4.55 1.94
C PRO A 116 14.80 4.55 1.84
N ILE A 117 14.24 3.45 1.35
CA ILE A 117 12.79 3.20 1.30
C ILE A 117 12.42 2.21 2.41
N LEU A 118 11.58 2.64 3.34
CA LEU A 118 11.13 1.82 4.47
C LEU A 118 9.90 0.97 4.10
N GLY A 119 9.98 -0.34 4.33
CA GLY A 119 8.87 -1.30 4.15
C GLY A 119 8.63 -2.18 5.37
N THR A 120 7.42 -2.74 5.48
CA THR A 120 7.03 -3.67 6.57
C THR A 120 6.91 -5.11 6.06
N ARG A 121 7.52 -6.07 6.78
CA ARG A 121 7.48 -7.50 6.40
C ARG A 121 6.28 -8.29 6.93
N ASN A 122 5.68 -7.91 8.05
CA ASN A 122 4.59 -8.67 8.67
C ASN A 122 3.43 -7.77 9.10
N VAL A 123 2.27 -7.99 8.47
CA VAL A 123 1.03 -7.22 8.67
C VAL A 123 0.07 -7.92 9.65
N LYS A 124 0.26 -9.21 9.96
CA LYS A 124 -0.66 -10.01 10.80
C LYS A 124 -0.63 -9.60 12.27
N ASN A 125 0.56 -9.35 12.83
CA ASN A 125 0.72 -8.89 14.22
C ASN A 125 0.10 -7.50 14.43
N LEU A 126 0.22 -6.65 13.40
CA LEU A 126 -0.37 -5.32 13.39
C LEU A 126 -1.90 -5.37 13.32
N GLN A 127 -2.45 -6.26 12.49
CA GLN A 127 -3.90 -6.47 12.37
C GLN A 127 -4.53 -6.87 13.71
N ARG A 128 -3.96 -7.85 14.43
CA ARG A 128 -4.48 -8.30 15.75
C ARG A 128 -4.58 -7.18 16.78
N GLN A 129 -3.59 -6.30 16.85
CA GLN A 129 -3.58 -5.18 17.81
C GLN A 129 -4.64 -4.12 17.53
N LEU A 130 -5.15 -4.05 16.30
CA LEU A 130 -6.18 -3.08 15.92
C LEU A 130 -7.59 -3.63 16.06
N THR A 131 -7.74 -4.96 16.11
CA THR A 131 -9.04 -5.62 16.31
C THR A 131 -9.39 -5.80 17.79
N TYR A 132 -8.39 -5.86 18.68
CA TYR A 132 -8.56 -5.99 20.14
C TYR A 132 -8.69 -4.66 20.90
N ILE A 133 -8.56 -3.52 20.22
CA ILE A 133 -8.86 -2.20 20.77
C ILE A 133 -10.24 -1.77 20.23
N ILE A 134 -11.28 -2.51 20.62
CA ILE A 134 -12.69 -2.10 20.59
C ILE A 134 -13.29 -2.61 21.90
#